data_AF-A0A963JWC3-F1
#
_entry.id   AF-A0A963JWC3-F1
#
_cell.length_a   1.000
_cell.length_b   1.000
_cell.length_c   1.000
_cell.angle_alpha   90.00
_cell.angle_beta   90.00
_cell.angle_gamma   90.00
#
_symmetry.space_group_name_H-M   'P 1'
#
loop_
_entity.id
_entity.type
_entity.pdbx_description
1 polymer ?
#
loop_
_entity_poly.entity_id
_entity_poly.type
_entity_poly.pdbx_seq_one_letter_code
_entity_poly.pdbx_strand_id
1 'polypeptide(L)'
;DAAERIEAEFSPLPVLVELERARDADAPLLHEEAPRNTALDFAFGDEAAVEAAFQRAAHVTRLKIVNNRVMVVPMEPRGAVVDYRDGRWTVRTGCQNVFGLRASLAGLVEAPVEQVRVLAD
;
A
#
# COMPACT_ATOMS: atom_id res chain seq x y z
N ASP A 1 -10.76 4.05 -29.15
CA ASP A 1 -9.60 3.13 -29.03
C ASP A 1 -9.98 1.76 -28.48
N ALA A 2 -9.05 0.80 -28.42
CA ALA A 2 -9.36 -0.57 -28.00
C ALA A 2 -9.85 -0.66 -26.54
N ALA A 3 -9.36 0.20 -25.65
CA ALA A 3 -9.78 0.23 -24.24
C ALA A 3 -11.26 0.60 -24.06
N GLU A 4 -11.79 1.54 -24.86
CA GLU A 4 -13.19 2.00 -24.79
C GLU A 4 -14.19 0.97 -25.31
N ARG A 5 -13.72 -0.14 -25.91
CA ARG A 5 -14.57 -1.24 -26.39
C ARG A 5 -14.80 -2.32 -25.33
N ILE A 6 -14.13 -2.23 -24.19
CA ILE A 6 -14.28 -3.18 -23.10
C ILE A 6 -15.47 -2.72 -22.25
N GLU A 7 -16.53 -3.53 -22.22
CA GLU A 7 -17.68 -3.33 -21.34
C GLU A 7 -17.52 -4.17 -20.07
N ALA A 8 -17.81 -3.56 -18.92
CA ALA A 8 -17.76 -4.22 -17.63
C ALA A 8 -18.99 -3.84 -16.80
N GLU A 9 -19.66 -4.84 -16.22
CA GLU A 9 -20.80 -4.66 -15.32
C GLU A 9 -20.33 -4.72 -13.87
N PHE A 10 -20.71 -3.74 -13.07
CA PHE A 10 -20.37 -3.66 -11.64
C PHE A 10 -21.64 -3.58 -10.81
N SER A 11 -21.65 -4.29 -9.67
CA SER A 11 -22.64 -4.11 -8.62
C SER A 11 -22.03 -3.25 -7.51
N PRO A 12 -22.45 -1.99 -7.33
CA PRO A 12 -21.87 -1.12 -6.32
C PRO A 12 -22.05 -1.68 -4.90
N LEU A 13 -20.99 -1.57 -4.11
CA LEU A 13 -21.01 -1.90 -2.68
C LEU A 13 -20.97 -0.61 -1.84
N PRO A 14 -21.37 -0.67 -0.56
CA PRO A 14 -21.23 0.46 0.35
C PRO A 14 -19.78 0.94 0.42
N VAL A 15 -19.59 2.25 0.34
CA VAL A 15 -18.26 2.91 0.33
C VAL A 15 -17.94 3.44 1.72
N LEU A 16 -16.68 3.29 2.13
CA LEU A 16 -16.13 3.86 3.36
C LEU A 16 -14.89 4.69 3.02
N VAL A 17 -14.95 6.00 3.30
CA VAL A 17 -13.83 6.93 3.09
C VAL A 17 -13.33 7.59 4.37
N GLU A 18 -14.05 7.41 5.48
CA GLU A 18 -13.73 7.98 6.79
C GLU A 18 -12.94 6.96 7.62
N LEU A 19 -11.68 7.25 7.90
CA LEU A 19 -10.79 6.35 8.63
C LEU A 19 -11.30 6.09 10.05
N GLU A 20 -11.84 7.11 10.73
CA GLU A 20 -12.35 6.98 12.10
C GLU A 20 -13.51 5.98 12.22
N ARG A 21 -14.29 5.79 11.15
CA ARG A 21 -15.43 4.87 11.11
C ARG A 21 -15.05 3.46 10.67
N ALA A 22 -13.82 3.23 10.23
CA ALA A 22 -13.43 1.97 9.63
C ALA A 22 -13.54 0.76 10.57
N ARG A 23 -13.49 0.99 11.88
CA ARG A 23 -13.57 -0.06 12.92
C ARG A 23 -14.95 -0.16 13.58
N ASP A 24 -15.92 0.63 13.11
CA ASP A 24 -17.31 0.58 13.59
C ASP A 24 -17.92 -0.79 13.27
N ALA A 25 -18.90 -1.22 14.07
CA ALA A 25 -19.51 -2.54 13.90
C ALA A 25 -20.34 -2.67 12.61
N ASP A 26 -20.84 -1.54 12.08
CA ASP A 26 -21.61 -1.42 10.85
C ASP A 26 -20.76 -1.01 9.63
N ALA A 27 -19.45 -0.84 9.80
CA ALA A 27 -18.56 -0.51 8.70
C ALA A 27 -18.51 -1.67 7.68
N PRO A 28 -18.56 -1.40 6.36
CA PRO A 28 -18.35 -2.45 5.37
C PRO A 28 -16.95 -3.05 5.57
N LEU A 29 -16.87 -4.38 5.57
CA LEU A 29 -15.59 -5.09 5.64
C LEU A 29 -14.94 -5.08 4.25
N LEU A 30 -13.71 -4.57 4.14
CA LEU A 30 -13.00 -4.49 2.86
C LEU A 30 -12.26 -5.79 2.52
N HIS A 31 -11.70 -6.45 3.53
CA HIS A 31 -10.88 -7.64 3.40
C HIS A 31 -11.28 -8.65 4.48
N GLU A 32 -11.64 -9.87 4.09
CA GLU A 32 -12.07 -10.92 5.03
C GLU A 32 -10.95 -11.30 6.01
N GLU A 33 -9.71 -11.27 5.54
CA GLU A 33 -8.49 -11.55 6.28
C GLU A 33 -8.09 -10.44 7.28
N ALA A 34 -8.70 -9.26 7.20
CA ALA A 34 -8.40 -8.10 8.05
C ALA A 34 -9.62 -7.69 8.88
N PRO A 35 -9.95 -8.43 9.97
CA PRO A 35 -11.13 -8.15 10.77
C PRO A 35 -11.13 -6.72 11.31
N ARG A 36 -12.32 -6.11 11.36
CA ARG A 36 -12.52 -4.71 11.75
C ARG A 36 -11.74 -3.69 10.90
N ASN A 37 -11.39 -4.04 9.66
CA ASN A 37 -10.58 -3.21 8.77
C ASN A 37 -9.23 -2.77 9.38
N THR A 38 -8.64 -3.57 10.29
CA THR A 38 -7.33 -3.31 10.87
C THR A 38 -6.24 -4.04 10.08
N ALA A 39 -5.46 -3.31 9.29
CA ALA A 39 -4.33 -3.87 8.54
C ALA A 39 -3.10 -4.14 9.42
N LEU A 40 -2.87 -3.30 10.44
CA LEU A 40 -1.76 -3.41 11.37
C LEU A 40 -2.14 -2.72 12.70
N ASP A 41 -1.86 -3.38 13.82
CA ASP A 41 -1.88 -2.79 15.16
C ASP A 41 -0.49 -2.96 15.76
N PHE A 42 0.20 -1.85 16.02
CA PHE A 42 1.61 -1.84 16.38
C PHE A 42 1.90 -0.80 17.45
N ALA A 43 2.67 -1.19 18.46
CA ALA A 43 3.17 -0.33 19.52
C ALA A 43 4.68 -0.53 19.72
N PHE A 44 5.36 0.52 20.17
CA PHE A 44 6.79 0.49 20.49
C PHE A 44 7.08 1.42 21.67
N GLY A 45 7.87 0.95 22.64
CA GLY A 45 8.25 1.70 23.85
C GLY A 45 7.71 1.07 25.15
N ASP A 46 7.79 1.85 26.24
CA ASP A 46 7.31 1.44 27.57
C ASP A 46 6.00 2.18 27.92
N GLU A 47 4.88 1.52 27.67
CA GLU A 47 3.55 2.06 27.90
C GLU A 47 3.31 2.36 29.40
N ALA A 48 3.79 1.49 30.29
CA ALA A 48 3.56 1.65 31.73
C ALA A 48 4.32 2.86 32.29
N ALA A 49 5.58 3.07 31.87
CA ALA A 49 6.35 4.23 32.27
C ALA A 49 5.73 5.54 31.77
N VAL A 50 5.22 5.55 30.52
CA VAL A 50 4.56 6.72 29.92
C VAL A 50 3.25 7.03 30.65
N GLU A 51 2.40 6.04 30.91
CA GLU A 51 1.14 6.22 31.65
C GLU A 51 1.40 6.79 33.05
N ALA A 52 2.38 6.24 33.76
CA ALA A 52 2.76 6.73 35.08
C ALA A 52 3.30 8.18 35.05
N ALA A 53 3.97 8.58 33.97
CA ALA A 53 4.42 9.96 33.78
C ALA A 53 3.23 10.91 33.53
N PHE A 54 2.26 10.53 32.70
CA PHE A 54 1.05 11.32 32.47
C PHE A 54 0.21 11.49 33.73
N GLN A 55 0.08 10.46 34.56
CA GLN A 55 -0.68 10.53 35.82
C GLN A 55 -0.09 11.50 36.85
N ARG A 56 1.23 11.73 36.82
CA ARG A 56 1.93 12.63 37.75
C ARG A 56 2.18 14.04 37.19
N ALA A 57 1.83 14.29 35.92
CA ALA A 57 2.10 15.55 35.27
C ALA A 57 1.25 16.68 35.87
N ALA A 58 1.87 17.83 36.17
CA ALA A 58 1.16 19.01 36.66
C ALA A 58 0.17 19.58 35.61
N HIS A 59 0.48 19.38 34.33
CA HIS A 59 -0.35 19.81 33.21
C HIS A 59 -0.33 18.76 32.09
N VAL A 60 -1.49 18.54 31.47
CA VAL A 60 -1.65 17.64 30.31
C VAL A 60 -2.39 18.39 29.22
N THR A 61 -1.80 18.47 28.02
CA THR A 61 -2.42 19.04 26.82
C THR A 61 -2.71 17.92 25.83
N ARG A 62 -3.88 17.96 25.20
CA ARG A 62 -4.29 17.02 24.15
C ARG A 62 -4.60 17.78 22.87
N LEU A 63 -4.08 17.29 21.75
CA LEU A 63 -4.34 17.85 20.42
C LEU A 63 -4.83 16.74 19.49
N LYS A 64 -5.85 17.04 18.67
CA LYS A 64 -6.18 16.25 17.49
C LYS A 64 -5.48 16.89 16.29
N ILE A 65 -4.56 16.17 15.65
CA ILE A 65 -3.83 16.64 14.47
C ILE A 65 -4.22 15.75 13.29
N VAL A 66 -4.66 16.38 12.20
CA VAL A 66 -4.92 15.68 10.93
C VAL A 66 -3.69 15.82 10.04
N ASN A 67 -3.06 14.70 9.71
CA ASN A 67 -2.03 14.65 8.67
C ASN A 67 -2.70 14.39 7.33
N ASN A 68 -2.78 15.42 6.49
CA ASN A 68 -3.51 15.34 5.24
C ASN A 68 -2.83 14.37 4.26
N ARG A 69 -3.66 13.65 3.50
CA ARG A 69 -3.18 12.84 2.37
C ARG A 69 -2.66 13.78 1.26
N VAL A 70 -1.40 13.62 0.90
CA VAL A 70 -0.76 14.33 -0.22
C VAL A 70 -0.23 13.33 -1.24
N MET A 71 -0.01 13.79 -2.47
CA MET A 71 0.60 12.99 -3.54
C MET A 71 1.99 13.56 -3.86
N VAL A 72 2.95 12.68 -4.16
CA VAL A 72 4.34 13.08 -4.47
C VAL A 72 4.45 13.78 -5.83
N VAL A 73 3.58 13.43 -6.79
CA VAL A 73 3.49 14.03 -8.14
C VAL A 73 4.86 14.19 -8.84
N PRO A 74 5.60 13.10 -9.11
CA PRO A 74 6.85 13.18 -9.86
C PRO A 74 6.60 13.72 -11.28
N MET A 75 7.55 14.51 -11.80
CA MET A 75 7.46 15.06 -13.17
C MET A 75 7.48 13.96 -14.24
N GLU A 76 8.20 12.87 -13.99
CA GLU A 76 8.14 11.66 -14.80
C GLU A 76 7.06 10.71 -14.25
N PRO A 77 6.03 10.37 -15.04
CA PRO A 77 5.03 9.40 -14.64
C PRO A 77 5.58 7.97 -14.54
N ARG A 78 4.86 7.11 -13.84
CA ARG A 78 5.18 5.68 -13.82
C ARG A 78 4.91 5.06 -15.19
N GLY A 79 5.87 4.28 -15.67
CA GLY A 79 5.76 3.51 -16.89
C GLY A 79 6.78 2.37 -16.89
N ALA A 80 6.54 1.36 -17.73
CA ALA A 80 7.45 0.25 -17.91
C ALA A 80 7.52 -0.17 -19.38
N VAL A 81 8.70 -0.54 -19.83
CA VAL A 81 8.93 -1.23 -21.10
C VAL A 81 9.37 -2.64 -20.76
N VAL A 82 8.61 -3.62 -21.26
CA VAL A 82 8.84 -5.04 -21.00
C VAL A 82 9.18 -5.74 -22.30
N ASP A 83 10.30 -6.45 -22.30
CA ASP A 83 10.74 -7.29 -23.40
C ASP A 83 10.87 -8.74 -22.91
N TYR A 84 10.29 -9.68 -23.66
CA TYR A 84 10.40 -11.11 -23.38
C TYR A 84 10.97 -11.82 -24.59
N ARG A 85 12.16 -12.41 -24.44
CA ARG A 85 12.89 -13.12 -25.51
C ARG A 85 13.65 -14.30 -24.92
N ASP A 86 13.63 -15.43 -25.63
CA ASP A 86 14.39 -16.64 -25.30
C ASP A 86 14.26 -17.08 -23.83
N GLY A 87 13.05 -17.01 -23.28
CA GLY A 87 12.79 -17.41 -21.89
C GLY A 87 13.25 -16.40 -20.83
N ARG A 88 13.55 -15.16 -21.22
CA ARG A 88 14.05 -14.11 -20.33
C ARG A 88 13.21 -12.84 -20.42
N TRP A 89 12.82 -12.32 -19.26
CA TRP A 89 12.14 -11.04 -19.08
C TRP A 89 13.17 -9.94 -18.84
N THR A 90 13.10 -8.85 -19.61
CA THR A 90 13.82 -7.61 -19.36
C THR A 90 12.81 -6.49 -19.14
N VAL A 91 12.81 -5.92 -17.95
CA VAL A 91 11.88 -4.86 -17.53
C VAL A 91 12.66 -3.59 -17.27
N ARG A 92 12.30 -2.52 -17.98
CA ARG A 92 12.82 -1.17 -17.78
C ARG A 92 11.74 -0.32 -17.15
N THR A 93 11.97 0.25 -15.97
CA THR A 93 10.95 1.01 -15.23
C THR A 93 11.60 1.90 -14.20
N GLY A 94 11.02 3.08 -13.98
CA GLY A 94 11.38 3.93 -12.85
C GLY A 94 11.09 3.19 -11.54
N CYS A 95 12.13 2.78 -10.81
CA CYS A 95 11.99 2.03 -9.56
C CYS A 95 13.11 2.37 -8.55
N GLN A 96 12.76 2.37 -7.26
CA GLN A 96 13.68 2.70 -6.17
C GLN A 96 14.27 1.45 -5.48
N ASN A 97 13.76 0.25 -5.78
CA ASN A 97 14.26 -1.02 -5.26
C ASN A 97 14.24 -2.11 -6.35
N VAL A 98 15.29 -2.13 -7.16
CA VAL A 98 15.43 -3.05 -8.30
C VAL A 98 15.40 -4.51 -7.86
N PHE A 99 16.04 -4.85 -6.74
CA PHE A 99 16.14 -6.24 -6.27
C PHE A 99 14.82 -6.77 -5.72
N GLY A 100 14.13 -5.95 -4.91
CA GLY A 100 12.79 -6.31 -4.40
C GLY A 100 11.80 -6.47 -5.55
N LEU A 101 11.79 -5.53 -6.50
CA LEU A 101 10.92 -5.60 -7.66
C LEU A 101 11.21 -6.83 -8.53
N ARG A 102 12.49 -7.16 -8.76
CA ARG A 102 12.89 -8.35 -9.50
C ARG A 102 12.35 -9.63 -8.84
N ALA A 103 12.44 -9.76 -7.52
CA ALA A 103 11.94 -10.92 -6.80
C ALA A 103 10.40 -11.03 -6.89
N SER A 104 9.68 -9.91 -6.70
CA SER A 104 8.23 -9.87 -6.84
C SER A 104 7.76 -10.23 -8.26
N LEU A 105 8.44 -9.70 -9.29
CA LEU A 105 8.09 -9.98 -10.68
C LEU A 105 8.35 -11.44 -11.06
N ALA A 106 9.45 -12.05 -10.58
CA ALA A 106 9.73 -13.45 -10.80
C ALA A 106 8.61 -14.36 -10.27
N GLY A 107 8.07 -14.05 -9.08
CA GLY A 107 6.91 -14.74 -8.54
C GLY A 107 5.64 -14.53 -9.38
N LEU A 108 5.39 -13.30 -9.83
CA LEU A 108 4.19 -12.96 -10.61
C LEU A 108 4.14 -13.64 -11.99
N VAL A 109 5.28 -13.75 -12.65
CA VAL A 109 5.39 -14.41 -13.97
C VAL A 109 5.77 -15.88 -13.86
N GLU A 110 5.79 -16.42 -12.63
CA GLU A 110 6.12 -17.81 -12.31
C GLU A 110 7.43 -18.30 -12.96
N ALA A 111 8.46 -17.45 -12.98
CA ALA A 111 9.76 -17.75 -13.58
C ALA A 111 10.89 -17.77 -12.53
N PRO A 112 11.96 -18.57 -12.74
CA PRO A 112 13.20 -18.42 -11.99
C PRO A 112 13.69 -16.98 -12.00
N VAL A 113 14.17 -16.49 -10.85
CA VAL A 113 14.60 -15.08 -10.70
C VAL A 113 15.74 -14.73 -11.66
N GLU A 114 16.55 -15.71 -12.06
CA GLU A 114 17.64 -15.60 -13.04
C GLU A 114 17.14 -15.28 -14.44
N GLN A 115 15.88 -15.59 -14.75
CA GLN A 115 15.22 -15.27 -16.01
C GLN A 115 14.59 -13.87 -16.02
N VAL A 116 14.56 -13.18 -14.87
CA VAL A 116 14.04 -11.81 -14.76
C VAL A 116 15.17 -10.83 -14.56
N ARG A 117 15.26 -9.85 -15.44
CA ARG A 117 16.19 -8.71 -15.36
C ARG A 117 15.38 -7.42 -15.22
N VAL A 118 15.69 -6.64 -14.20
CA VAL A 118 15.09 -5.30 -13.99
C VAL A 118 16.17 -4.25 -14.12
N LEU A 119 15.86 -3.17 -14.84
CA LEU A 119 16.70 -2.00 -15.04
C LEU A 119 15.93 -0.78 -14.54
N ALA A 120 16.56 0.01 -13.66
CA ALA A 120 16.07 1.32 -13.28
C ALA A 120 16.57 2.33 -14.31
N ASP A 121 15.63 3.05 -14.91
CA ASP A 121 15.86 4.28 -15.68
C ASP A 121 15.40 5.48 -14.85
#